data_AF-A0ABD0PBF1-F1
#
_entry.id   AF-A0ABD0PBF1-F1
#
_cell.length_a   1.000
_cell.length_b   1.000
_cell.length_c   1.000
_cell.angle_alpha   90.00
_cell.angle_beta   90.00
_cell.angle_gamma   90.00
#
_symmetry.space_group_name_H-M   'P 1'
#
loop_
_entity.id
_entity.type
_entity.pdbx_description
1 polymer ?
#
loop_
_entity_poly.entity_id
_entity_poly.type
_entity_poly.pdbx_seq_one_letter_code
_entity_poly.pdbx_strand_id
1 'polypeptide(L)' 'YRRKHTELQSIQLELQSPDCKLSKLRASTIMTDYNPNYCFGGKTASINDLKEVPRRNISLT' A
#
# COMPACT_ATOMS: atom_id res chain seq x y z
N TYR A 1 18.65 27.98 -10.47
CA TYR A 1 19.32 26.82 -9.85
C TYR A 1 19.11 26.75 -8.33
N ARG A 2 19.51 27.77 -7.54
CA ARG A 2 19.33 27.76 -6.07
C ARG A 2 17.89 27.57 -5.57
N ARG A 3 16.90 28.27 -6.14
CA ARG A 3 15.48 28.14 -5.70
C ARG A 3 14.93 26.71 -5.84
N LYS A 4 15.28 26.04 -6.94
CA LYS A 4 14.92 24.63 -7.20
C LYS A 4 15.51 23.67 -6.16
N HIS A 5 16.71 23.97 -5.66
CA HIS A 5 17.35 23.15 -4.63
C HIS A 5 16.60 23.22 -3.30
N THR A 6 16.21 24.42 -2.87
CA THR A 6 15.44 24.62 -1.63
C THR A 6 14.06 23.96 -1.71
N GLU A 7 13.39 24.08 -2.86
CA GLU A 7 12.09 23.44 -3.12
C GLU A 7 12.19 21.90 -3.08
N LEU A 8 13.23 21.31 -3.67
CA LEU A 8 13.44 19.86 -3.60
C LEU A 8 13.73 19.38 -2.17
N GLN A 9 14.48 20.15 -1.39
CA GLN A 9 14.75 19.83 0.02
C GLN A 9 13.48 19.88 0.88
N SER A 10 12.62 20.88 0.68
CA SER A 10 11.35 20.96 1.41
C SER A 10 10.43 19.80 1.05
N ILE A 11 10.37 19.43 -0.23
CA ILE A 11 9.60 18.25 -0.69
C ILE A 11 10.17 16.96 -0.07
N GLN A 12 11.49 16.77 -0.03
CA GLN A 12 12.08 15.59 0.62
C GLN A 12 11.72 15.51 2.10
N LEU A 13 11.70 16.64 2.81
CA LEU A 13 11.34 16.69 4.22
C LEU A 13 9.86 16.33 4.45
N GLU A 14 8.96 16.87 3.62
CA GLU A 14 7.53 16.54 3.60
C GLU A 14 7.28 15.04 3.35
N LEU A 15 8.02 14.46 2.39
CA LEU A 15 7.93 13.03 2.05
C LEU A 15 8.43 12.11 3.19
N GLN A 16 9.20 12.66 4.15
CA GLN A 16 9.62 11.93 5.35
C GLN A 16 8.58 11.95 6.47
N SER A 17 7.54 12.79 6.37
CA SER A 17 6.50 12.88 7.39
C SER A 17 5.80 11.52 7.58
N PRO A 18 5.45 11.16 8.83
CA PRO A 18 4.68 9.96 9.12
C PRO A 18 3.38 9.90 8.33
N ASP A 19 2.69 11.04 8.19
CA ASP A 19 1.43 11.12 7.46
C ASP A 19 1.58 10.89 5.96
N CYS A 20 2.65 11.40 5.34
CA CYS A 20 2.93 11.11 3.93
C CYS A 20 3.27 9.63 3.71
N LYS A 21 4.08 9.04 4.60
CA LYS A 21 4.41 7.60 4.56
C LYS A 21 3.16 6.75 4.76
N LEU A 22 2.31 7.11 5.72
CA LEU A 22 1.07 6.40 6.02
C LEU A 22 0.05 6.56 4.91
N SER A 23 -0.02 7.74 4.28
CA SER A 23 -0.87 7.98 3.11
C SER A 23 -0.40 7.17 1.91
N LYS A 24 0.91 7.06 1.67
CA LYS A 24 1.48 6.15 0.66
C LYS A 24 1.19 4.68 0.97
N LEU A 25 1.19 4.27 2.24
CA LEU A 25 0.83 2.91 2.67
C LEU A 25 -0.68 2.62 2.50
N ARG A 26 -1.54 3.58 2.83
CA ARG A 26 -3.00 3.47 2.64
C ARG A 26 -3.41 3.51 1.18
N ALA A 27 -2.72 4.33 0.39
CA ALA A 27 -2.81 4.35 -1.07
C ALA A 27 -1.98 3.22 -1.69
N SER A 28 -1.29 2.39 -0.89
CA SER A 28 -0.52 1.26 -1.37
C SER A 28 -1.50 0.16 -1.71
N THR A 29 -2.03 0.26 -2.91
CA THR A 29 -2.80 -0.76 -3.58
C THR A 29 -1.90 -1.95 -3.96
N ILE A 30 -0.69 -2.14 -3.38
CA ILE A 30 0.31 -3.12 -3.85
C ILE A 30 -0.27 -4.53 -4.04
N MET A 31 -1.18 -4.96 -3.17
CA MET A 31 -1.85 -6.27 -3.34
C MET A 31 -2.88 -6.29 -4.48
N THR A 32 -3.57 -5.18 -4.72
CA THR A 32 -4.65 -5.05 -5.71
C THR A 32 -4.18 -4.56 -7.09
N ASP A 33 -3.10 -3.76 -7.17
CA ASP A 33 -2.48 -3.27 -8.40
C ASP A 33 -1.57 -4.33 -9.03
N TYR A 34 -0.91 -5.14 -8.20
CA TYR A 34 -0.04 -6.23 -8.68
C TYR A 34 -0.78 -7.55 -8.83
N ASN A 35 -1.87 -7.76 -8.06
CA ASN A 35 -2.73 -8.96 -8.00
C ASN A 35 -2.09 -10.24 -8.56
N PRO A 36 -1.03 -10.76 -7.93
CA PRO A 36 -0.31 -11.91 -8.46
C PRO A 36 -1.19 -13.15 -8.36
N ASN A 37 -1.26 -13.90 -9.45
CA ASN A 37 -1.84 -15.24 -9.44
C ASN A 37 -0.94 -16.18 -8.64
N TYR A 38 -1.49 -16.86 -7.64
CA TYR A 38 -0.83 -17.89 -6.84
C TYR A 38 -1.16 -19.28 -7.39
N CYS A 39 -0.15 -20.09 -7.72
CA CYS A 39 -0.34 -21.42 -8.27
C CYS A 39 0.09 -22.51 -7.29
N PHE A 40 -0.83 -23.41 -6.93
CA PHE A 40 -0.56 -24.55 -6.06
C PHE A 40 -1.38 -25.77 -6.49
N GLY A 41 -0.73 -26.93 -6.62
CA GLY A 41 -1.40 -28.19 -6.99
C GLY A 41 -2.14 -28.15 -8.34
N GLY A 42 -1.63 -27.38 -9.31
CA GLY A 42 -2.25 -27.20 -10.62
C GLY A 42 -3.47 -26.26 -10.63
N LYS A 43 -3.78 -25.62 -9.50
CA LYS A 43 -4.84 -24.62 -9.38
C LYS A 43 -4.23 -23.23 -9.25
N THR A 44 -4.90 -22.25 -9.87
CA THR A 44 -4.56 -20.84 -9.75
C THR A 44 -5.56 -20.17 -8.83
N ALA A 45 -5.07 -19.36 -7.89
CA ALA A 45 -5.86 -18.55 -6.99
C ALA A 45 -5.43 -17.09 -7.12
N SER A 46 -6.38 -16.19 -6.97
CA SER A 46 -6.23 -14.74 -6.98
C SER A 46 -6.81 -14.16 -5.70
N ILE A 47 -6.71 -12.83 -5.52
CA ILE A 47 -7.32 -12.15 -4.38
C ILE A 47 -8.85 -12.36 -4.30
N ASN A 48 -9.50 -12.58 -5.45
CA ASN A 48 -10.95 -12.77 -5.54
C ASN A 48 -11.40 -14.15 -5.02
N ASP A 49 -10.49 -15.12 -4.93
CA ASP A 49 -10.79 -16.45 -4.43
C ASP A 49 -10.71 -16.52 -2.90
N LEU A 50 -10.25 -15.45 -2.25
CA LEU A 50 -10.14 -15.35 -0.79
C LEU A 50 -11.49 -14.99 -0.16
N LYS A 51 -11.84 -15.67 0.94
CA LYS A 51 -13.05 -15.36 1.71
C LYS A 51 -12.82 -14.14 2.60
N GLU A 52 -13.33 -12.99 2.18
CA GLU A 52 -13.27 -11.76 2.97
C GLU A 52 -14.16 -11.85 4.23
N VAL A 53 -13.63 -11.39 5.37
CA VAL A 53 -14.36 -11.28 6.63
C VAL A 53 -14.62 -9.80 6.91
N PRO A 54 -15.88 -9.38 7.14
CA PRO A 54 -16.18 -7.98 7.46
C PRO A 54 -15.41 -7.51 8.69
N ARG A 55 -14.76 -6.34 8.61
CA ARG A 55 -13.88 -5.82 9.67
C ARG A 55 -14.56 -5.72 11.05
N ARG A 56 -15.86 -5.44 11.07
CA ARG A 56 -16.69 -5.36 12.29
C ARG A 56 -16.81 -6.69 13.04
N ASN A 57 -16.52 -7.81 12.37
CA ASN A 57 -16.55 -9.15 12.94
C ASN A 57 -15.19 -9.59 13.52
N ILE A 58 -14.17 -8.72 13.54
CA ILE A 58 -12.79 -9.05 13.95
C ILE A 58 -12.41 -8.23 15.19
N SER A 59 -12.11 -8.90 16.31
CA SER A 59 -11.55 -8.30 17.53
C SER A 59 -10.19 -8.91 17.86
N LEU A 60 -9.28 -8.10 18.41
CA LEU A 60 -7.94 -8.52 18.86
C LEU A 60 -7.78 -8.53 20.38
N THR A 61 -8.88 -8.27 21.11
CA THR A 61 -8.95 -8.34 22.58
C THR A 61 -8.51 -9.69 23.13
#